data_AF-A0A948CFT5-F1
#
_entry.id   AF-A0A948CFT5-F1
#
_cell.length_a   1.000
_cell.length_b   1.000
_cell.length_c   1.000
_cell.angle_alpha   90.00
_cell.angle_beta   90.00
_cell.angle_gamma   90.00
#
_symmetry.space_group_name_H-M   'P 1'
#
loop_
_entity.id
_entity.type
_entity.pdbx_description
1 polymer ?
#
loop_
_entity_poly.entity_id
_entity_poly.type
_entity_poly.pdbx_seq_one_letter_code
_entity_poly.pdbx_strand_id
1 'polypeptide(L)'
;PHEVALRVDRGSRHLVERVEYHGAFVLHHVRLASGSTVRSWQQHDVQHAPGTSVAVSVVPGSRPVLLAGDEALSAPPATARR
;
A
#
# COMPACT_ATOMS: atom_id res chain seq x y z
N PRO A 1 -6.70 -8.70 2.39
CA PRO A 1 -6.75 -7.87 1.17
C PRO A 1 -6.78 -6.38 1.53
N HIS A 2 -5.63 -5.70 1.45
CA HIS A 2 -5.60 -4.23 1.45
C HIS A 2 -5.27 -3.76 0.04
N GLU A 3 -5.88 -2.64 -0.33
CA GLU A 3 -6.51 -2.40 -1.63
C GLU A 3 -5.58 -1.79 -2.68
N VAL A 4 -4.29 -1.99 -2.51
CA VAL A 4 -3.27 -1.43 -3.40
C VAL A 4 -2.45 -2.54 -4.04
N ALA A 5 -2.50 -2.58 -5.37
CA ALA A 5 -1.62 -3.42 -6.17
C ALA A 5 -0.26 -2.74 -6.35
N LEU A 6 0.78 -3.56 -6.35
CA LEU A 6 2.14 -3.15 -6.62
C LEU A 6 2.58 -3.69 -7.98
N ARG A 7 3.28 -2.85 -8.74
CA ARG A 7 3.96 -3.27 -9.97
C ARG A 7 5.33 -2.64 -9.98
N VAL A 8 6.37 -3.42 -10.26
CA VAL A 8 7.74 -2.88 -10.39
C VAL A 8 7.75 -1.79 -11.47
N ASP A 9 8.27 -0.62 -11.09
CA ASP A 9 8.43 0.52 -11.97
C ASP A 9 9.66 1.32 -11.54
N ARG A 10 10.72 1.25 -12.34
CA ARG A 10 12.00 1.92 -12.05
C ARG A 10 11.92 3.45 -12.14
N GLY A 11 10.91 4.00 -12.83
CA GLY A 11 10.67 5.44 -12.88
C GLY A 11 9.87 5.95 -11.68
N SER A 12 9.27 5.04 -10.90
CA SER A 12 8.51 5.41 -9.71
C SER A 12 9.43 5.93 -8.60
N ARG A 13 8.91 6.90 -7.84
CA ARG A 13 9.52 7.41 -6.61
C ARG A 13 9.00 6.72 -5.35
N HIS A 14 8.09 5.75 -5.49
CA HIS A 14 7.61 4.96 -4.36
C HIS A 14 8.54 3.78 -4.15
N LEU A 15 8.88 3.49 -2.89
CA LEU A 15 9.88 2.49 -2.54
C LEU A 15 9.30 1.50 -1.54
N VAL A 16 9.53 0.21 -1.77
CA VAL A 16 9.35 -0.79 -0.72
C VAL A 16 10.38 -0.51 0.38
N GLU A 17 9.93 -0.28 1.60
CA GLU A 17 10.83 -0.03 2.74
C GLU A 17 11.02 -1.27 3.60
N ARG A 18 9.96 -2.06 3.74
CA ARG A 18 9.95 -3.25 4.59
C ARG A 18 9.02 -4.29 4.02
N VAL A 19 9.36 -5.55 4.30
CA VAL A 19 8.59 -6.72 3.92
C VAL A 19 8.40 -7.57 5.18
N GLU A 20 7.17 -8.04 5.42
CA GLU A 20 6.85 -8.99 6.47
C GLU A 20 6.24 -10.25 5.88
N TYR A 21 6.71 -11.42 6.31
CA TYR A 21 6.24 -12.71 5.83
C TYR A 21 5.18 -13.26 6.79
N HIS A 22 3.99 -13.53 6.25
CA HIS A 22 2.81 -13.99 6.99
C HIS A 22 2.27 -15.29 6.37
N GLY A 23 3.13 -16.29 6.23
CA GLY A 23 2.80 -17.60 5.67
C GLY A 23 2.45 -17.53 4.18
N ALA A 24 1.16 -17.71 3.84
CA ALA A 24 0.68 -17.67 2.45
C ALA A 24 0.69 -16.26 1.83
N PHE A 25 1.01 -15.24 2.63
CA PHE A 25 1.01 -13.84 2.22
C PHE A 25 2.28 -13.10 2.64
N VAL A 26 2.53 -12.00 1.94
CA VAL A 26 3.59 -11.05 2.24
C VAL A 26 2.96 -9.66 2.40
N LEU A 27 3.37 -8.94 3.43
CA LEU A 27 2.99 -7.55 3.65
C LEU A 27 4.14 -6.63 3.23
N HIS A 28 3.94 -5.87 2.15
CA HIS A 28 4.86 -4.83 1.73
C HIS A 28 4.47 -3.49 2.37
N HIS A 29 5.45 -2.85 2.99
CA HIS A 29 5.36 -1.45 3.41
C HIS A 29 6.03 -0.60 2.34
N VAL A 30 5.26 0.29 1.71
CA VAL A 30 5.74 1.14 0.61
C VAL A 30 5.66 2.60 1.04
N ARG A 31 6.79 3.31 1.01
CA ARG A 31 6.81 4.77 1.14
C ARG A 31 6.47 5.40 -0.20
N LEU A 32 5.44 6.22 -0.19
CA LEU A 32 5.02 7.02 -1.32
C LEU A 32 5.92 8.25 -1.48
N ALA A 33 5.82 8.90 -2.64
CA ALA A 33 6.56 10.13 -2.91
C ALA A 33 6.13 11.28 -1.98
N SER A 34 4.91 11.21 -1.43
CA SER A 34 4.41 12.14 -0.40
C SER A 34 5.08 11.97 0.96
N GLY A 35 5.88 10.92 1.16
CA GLY A 35 6.43 10.52 2.47
C GLY A 35 5.48 9.63 3.30
N SER A 36 4.22 9.49 2.90
CA SER A 36 3.27 8.57 3.56
C SER A 36 3.61 7.11 3.28
N THR A 37 3.27 6.21 4.20
CA THR A 37 3.43 4.76 4.02
C THR A 37 2.09 4.11 3.71
N VAL A 38 2.06 3.24 2.70
CA VAL A 38 0.95 2.32 2.42
C VAL A 38 1.37 0.89 2.68
N ARG A 39 0.40 0.05 3.04
CA ARG A 39 0.58 -1.37 3.30
C ARG A 39 -0.16 -2.17 2.23
N SER A 40 0.52 -3.12 1.59
CA SER A 40 -0.06 -3.98 0.56
C SER A 40 0.11 -5.44 0.95
N TRP A 41 -1.00 -6.18 1.06
CA TRP A 41 -0.99 -7.64 1.25
C TRP A 41 -0.96 -8.32 -0.11
N GLN A 42 0.11 -9.05 -0.38
CA GLN A 42 0.31 -9.82 -1.61
C GLN A 42 0.35 -11.31 -1.32
N GLN A 43 0.13 -12.13 -2.34
CA GLN A 43 0.43 -13.57 -2.26
C GLN A 43 1.94 -13.78 -2.03
N HIS A 44 2.32 -14.85 -1.35
CA HIS A 44 3.71 -15.12 -0.95
C HIS A 44 4.71 -15.31 -2.11
N ASP A 45 4.21 -15.58 -3.31
CA ASP A 45 4.99 -15.67 -4.54
C ASP A 45 5.35 -14.29 -5.12
N VAL A 46 4.65 -13.23 -4.73
CA VAL A 46 4.96 -11.85 -5.12
C VAL A 46 5.97 -11.25 -4.16
N GLN A 47 7.23 -11.23 -4.57
CA GLN A 47 8.33 -10.73 -3.76
C GLN A 47 8.97 -9.47 -4.38
N HIS A 48 8.88 -8.37 -3.65
CA HIS A 48 9.58 -7.12 -3.95
C HIS A 48 10.45 -6.78 -2.76
N ALA A 49 11.77 -6.78 -2.95
CA ALA A 49 12.72 -6.51 -1.87
C ALA A 49 12.66 -5.04 -1.43
N PRO A 50 13.04 -4.72 -0.18
CA PRO A 50 13.29 -3.35 0.24
C PRO A 50 14.22 -2.61 -0.73
N GLY A 51 13.94 -1.34 -1.00
CA GLY A 51 14.59 -0.51 -2.02
C GLY A 51 14.01 -0.65 -3.43
N THR A 52 13.10 -1.60 -3.68
CA THR A 52 12.46 -1.75 -5.00
C THR A 52 11.52 -0.58 -5.29
N SER A 53 11.71 0.09 -6.43
CA SER A 53 10.77 1.09 -6.94
C SER A 53 9.53 0.42 -7.52
N VAL A 54 8.35 0.87 -7.09
CA VAL A 54 7.06 0.30 -7.49
C VAL A 54 6.04 1.37 -7.83
N ALA A 55 5.22 1.14 -8.85
CA ALA A 55 3.96 1.85 -9.02
C ALA A 55 2.94 1.28 -8.01
N VAL A 56 2.14 2.17 -7.42
CA VAL A 56 1.07 1.83 -6.47
C VAL A 56 -0.25 2.25 -7.09
N SER A 57 -1.24 1.36 -7.08
CA SER A 57 -2.58 1.67 -7.61
C SER A 57 -3.65 1.03 -6.74
N VAL A 58 -4.78 1.71 -6.56
CA VAL A 58 -5.96 1.11 -5.94
C VAL A 58 -6.52 0.06 -6.90
N VAL A 59 -6.75 -1.16 -6.42
CA VAL A 59 -7.30 -2.23 -7.23
C VAL A 59 -8.71 -1.83 -7.69
N PRO A 60 -9.04 -1.92 -9.00
CA PRO A 60 -10.37 -1.62 -9.48
C PRO A 60 -11.45 -2.42 -8.73
N GLY A 61 -12.52 -1.73 -8.31
CA GLY A 61 -13.61 -2.34 -7.54
C GLY A 61 -13.35 -2.45 -6.03
N SER A 62 -12.13 -2.20 -5.54
CA SER A 62 -11.89 -2.03 -4.12
C SER A 62 -12.52 -0.75 -3.57
N ARG A 63 -13.04 -0.81 -2.34
CA ARG A 63 -13.67 0.33 -1.64
C ARG A 63 -12.85 0.68 -0.41
N PRO A 64 -11.74 1.43 -0.58
CA PRO A 64 -10.88 1.79 0.53
C PRO A 64 -11.60 2.49 1.65
N VAL A 65 -11.44 1.92 2.84
CA VAL A 65 -11.91 2.48 4.08
C VAL A 65 -10.75 3.25 4.70
N LEU A 66 -10.96 4.54 4.90
CA LEU A 66 -9.99 5.35 5.62
C LEU A 66 -10.00 4.95 7.09
N LEU A 67 -8.83 4.70 7.67
CA LEU A 67 -8.69 4.43 9.10
C LEU A 67 -8.13 5.65 9.82
N ALA A 68 -8.73 6.01 10.96
CA ALA A 68 -8.16 6.93 11.93
C ALA A 68 -7.70 6.14 13.16
N GLY A 69 -6.41 5.78 13.21
CA GLY A 69 -5.95 4.74 14.12
C GLY A 69 -6.53 3.39 13.72
N ASP A 70 -7.28 2.77 14.63
CA ASP A 70 -7.96 1.48 14.39
C ASP A 70 -9.45 1.64 14.03
N GLU A 71 -9.94 2.88 13.94
CA GLU A 71 -11.35 3.16 13.64
C GLU A 71 -11.57 3.35 12.14
N ALA A 72 -12.53 2.61 11.58
CA ALA A 72 -12.99 2.75 10.20
C ALA A 72 -13.88 3.99 10.03
N LEU A 73 -13.42 4.95 9.24
CA LEU A 73 -14.21 6.12 8.88
C LEU A 73 -15.15 5.79 7.72
N SER A 74 -16.45 5.96 7.96
CA SER A 74 -17.51 5.77 6.96
C SER A 74 -17.67 6.95 6.00
N ALA A 75 -17.04 8.09 6.30
CA ALA A 75 -17.02 9.27 5.45
C ALA A 75 -15.64 9.96 5.51
N PRO A 76 -15.20 10.64 4.43
CA PRO A 76 -13.96 11.39 4.44
C PRO A 76 -13.97 12.48 5.54
N PRO A 77 -12.90 12.61 6.34
CA PRO A 77 -12.79 13.66 7.33
C PRO A 77 -12.85 15.03 6.64
N ALA A 78 -13.44 16.02 7.30
CA ALA A 78 -13.69 17.33 6.71
C ALA A 78 -12.41 18.01 6.18
N THR A 79 -11.25 17.70 6.76
CA THR A 79 -9.92 18.17 6.37
C THR A 79 -9.38 17.55 5.09
N ALA A 80 -9.90 16.40 4.64
CA ALA A 80 -9.50 15.74 3.39
C ALA A 80 -10.22 16.29 2.14
N ARG A 81 -11.22 17.16 2.31
CA ARG A 81 -11.90 17.86 1.22
C ARG A 81 -11.11 19.14 0.88
N ARG A 82 -9.94 19.02 0.27
CA ARG A 82 -9.22 20.19 -0.24
C ARG A 82 -8.46 19.88 -1.53
#